data_AF-A0A1I0JD05-F1
#
_entry.id   AF-A0A1I0JD05-F1
#
_cell.length_a   1.000
_cell.length_b   1.000
_cell.length_c   1.000
_cell.angle_alpha   90.00
_cell.angle_beta   90.00
_cell.angle_gamma   90.00
#
_symmetry.space_group_name_H-M   'P 1'
#
loop_
_entity.id
_entity.type
_entity.pdbx_description
1 polymer ?
#
loop_
_entity_poly.entity_id
_entity_poly.type
_entity_poly.pdbx_seq_one_letter_code
_entity_poly.pdbx_strand_id
1 'polypeptide(L)' 'MSDRTNRLLAVLVILIALLVVAQTTVVPRNRLLSTIGIFSGSLAVVYAVIELLMTFYSSS' A
#
# COMPACT_ATOMS: atom_id res chain seq x y z
N MET A 1 -7.00 13.79 15.87
CA MET A 1 -5.92 13.87 14.85
C MET A 1 -6.48 14.68 13.67
N SER A 2 -5.72 15.58 13.05
CA SER A 2 -6.24 16.43 11.95
C SER A 2 -6.43 15.61 10.66
N ASP A 3 -7.49 15.87 9.90
CA ASP A 3 -7.78 15.26 8.58
C ASP A 3 -6.57 15.28 7.62
N ARG A 4 -5.77 16.34 7.66
CA ARG A 4 -4.55 16.45 6.84
C ARG A 4 -3.51 15.41 7.24
N THR A 5 -3.34 15.17 8.54
CA THR A 5 -2.42 14.16 9.07
C THR A 5 -2.86 12.76 8.67
N ASN A 6 -4.17 12.49 8.67
CA ASN A 6 -4.69 11.19 8.27
C ASN A 6 -4.48 10.91 6.78
N ARG A 7 -4.70 11.92 5.92
CA ARG A 7 -4.41 11.84 4.49
C ARG A 7 -2.91 11.65 4.19
N LEU A 8 -2.03 12.35 4.90
CA LEU A 8 -0.59 12.19 4.75
C LEU A 8 -0.12 10.78 5.18
N LEU A 9 -0.71 10.23 6.24
CA LEU A 9 -0.45 8.85 6.67
C LEU A 9 -0.91 7.84 5.61
N ALA A 10 -2.10 8.02 5.04
CA ALA A 10 -2.59 7.14 3.97
C ALA A 10 -1.66 7.16 2.74
N VAL A 11 -1.21 8.34 2.31
CA VAL A 11 -0.24 8.48 1.21
C VAL A 11 1.09 7.82 1.56
N LEU A 12 1.59 7.98 2.78
CA LEU A 12 2.83 7.35 3.23
C LEU A 12 2.75 5.82 3.19
N VAL A 13 1.62 5.25 3.64
CA VAL A 13 1.38 3.80 3.59
C VAL A 13 1.41 3.28 2.15
N ILE A 14 0.79 3.99 1.22
CA ILE A 14 0.80 3.63 -0.22
C ILE A 14 2.24 3.68 -0.78
N LEU A 15 3.00 4.71 -0.45
CA LEU A 15 4.39 4.87 -0.92
C LEU A 15 5.30 3.76 -0.37
N ILE A 16 5.15 3.38 0.89
CA ILE A 16 5.91 2.26 1.49
C ILE A 16 5.51 0.93 0.85
N ALA A 17 4.22 0.70 0.60
CA ALA A 17 3.76 -0.51 -0.08
C ALA A 17 4.37 -0.64 -1.48
N LEU A 18 4.39 0.44 -2.26
CA LEU A 18 5.02 0.48 -3.59
C LEU A 18 6.53 0.22 -3.51
N LEU A 19 7.22 0.78 -2.50
CA LEU A 19 8.65 0.56 -2.30
C LEU A 19 8.96 -0.91 -2.03
N VAL A 20 8.17 -1.59 -1.20
CA VAL A 20 8.34 -3.02 -0.89
C VAL A 20 8.12 -3.89 -2.14
N VAL A 21 7.11 -3.56 -2.96
CA VAL A 21 6.87 -4.24 -4.25
C VAL A 21 8.04 -4.01 -5.22
N ALA A 22 8.58 -2.80 -5.29
CA ALA A 22 9.75 -2.50 -6.13
C ALA A 22 11.01 -3.26 -5.67
N GLN A 23 11.24 -3.37 -4.36
CA GLN A 23 12.38 -4.11 -3.80
C GLN A 23 12.31 -5.62 -4.11
N THR A 24 11.10 -6.20 -4.08
CA THR A 24 10.88 -7.64 -4.33
C THR A 24 10.90 -8.02 -5.82
N THR A 25 10.77 -7.04 -6.72
CA THR A 25 10.80 -7.23 -8.18
C THR A 25 12.19 -7.01 -8.80
N VAL A 26 13.01 -6.11 -8.25
CA VAL A 26 14.33 -5.77 -8.82
C VAL A 26 15.45 -6.74 -8.38
N VAL A 27 15.31 -7.42 -7.24
CA VAL A 27 16.36 -8.34 -6.71
C VAL A 27 15.81 -9.77 -6.46
N PRO A 28 15.28 -10.49 -7.48
CA PRO A 28 14.74 -11.82 -7.23
C PRO A 28 15.88 -12.85 -7.30
N ARG A 29 16.66 -12.98 -6.23
CA ARG A 29 17.53 -14.16 -6.04
C ARG A 29 16.71 -15.42 -5.73
N ASN A 30 15.45 -15.24 -5.28
CA ASN A 30 14.52 -16.31 -4.93
C ASN A 30 13.10 -15.98 -5.45
N ARG A 31 12.62 -16.73 -6.46
CA ARG A 31 11.31 -16.50 -7.11
C ARG A 31 10.13 -16.55 -6.13
N LEU A 32 10.20 -17.38 -5.09
CA LEU A 32 9.14 -17.49 -4.07
C LEU A 32 8.93 -16.17 -3.32
N LEU A 33 10.02 -15.50 -2.94
CA LEU A 33 9.97 -14.22 -2.21
C LEU A 33 9.41 -13.09 -3.09
N SER A 34 9.69 -13.12 -4.39
CA SER A 34 9.13 -12.17 -5.35
C SER A 34 7.62 -12.35 -5.51
N THR A 35 7.14 -13.58 -5.68
CA THR A 35 5.70 -13.86 -5.77
C THR A 35 4.95 -13.47 -4.50
N ILE A 36 5.51 -13.78 -3.33
CA ILE A 36 4.91 -13.40 -2.04
C ILE A 36 4.88 -11.88 -1.88
N GLY A 37 5.95 -11.17 -2.25
CA GLY A 37 6.01 -9.71 -2.20
C GLY A 37 5.02 -9.01 -3.12
N ILE A 38 4.82 -9.54 -4.34
CA ILE A 38 3.82 -9.04 -5.28
C ILE A 38 2.40 -9.31 -4.74
N PHE A 39 2.16 -10.52 -4.22
CA PHE A 39 0.86 -10.89 -3.68
C PHE A 39 0.49 -10.04 -2.46
N SER A 40 1.39 -9.92 -1.48
CA SER A 40 1.17 -9.10 -0.29
C SER A 40 1.05 -7.61 -0.62
N GLY A 41 1.88 -7.11 -1.54
CA GLY A 41 1.80 -5.73 -2.02
C GLY A 41 0.48 -5.42 -2.72
N SER A 42 0.00 -6.33 -3.57
CA SER A 42 -1.31 -6.17 -4.23
C SER A 42 -2.47 -6.11 -3.23
N LEU A 43 -2.45 -6.96 -2.21
CA LEU A 43 -3.42 -6.95 -1.11
C LEU A 43 -3.38 -5.64 -0.31
N ALA A 44 -2.18 -5.14 0.00
CA ALA A 44 -2.00 -3.88 0.71
C ALA A 44 -2.55 -2.68 -0.09
N VAL A 45 -2.33 -2.66 -1.41
CA VAL A 45 -2.86 -1.61 -2.29
C VAL A 45 -4.39 -1.65 -2.31
N VAL A 46 -5.00 -2.82 -2.46
CA VAL A 46 -6.47 -2.97 -2.44
C VAL A 46 -7.06 -2.50 -1.12
N TYR A 47 -6.45 -2.90 0.00
CA TYR A 47 -6.89 -2.48 1.33
C TYR A 47 -6.80 -0.95 1.50
N ALA A 48 -5.69 -0.34 1.09
CA ALA A 48 -5.51 1.11 1.15
C ALA A 48 -6.54 1.86 0.28
N VAL A 49 -6.90 1.34 -0.90
CA VAL A 49 -7.92 1.95 -1.77
C VAL A 49 -9.31 1.88 -1.12
N ILE A 50 -9.66 0.76 -0.51
CA ILE A 50 -10.94 0.60 0.21
C ILE A 50 -11.02 1.57 1.39
N GLU A 51 -9.95 1.68 2.17
CA GLU A 51 -9.90 2.58 3.32
C GLU A 51 -9.96 4.05 2.92
N LEU A 52 -9.33 4.39 1.79
CA LEU A 52 -9.45 5.72 1.18
C LEU A 52 -10.90 6.00 0.74
N LEU A 53 -11.53 5.06 0.04
CA LEU A 53 -12.94 5.18 -0.40
C LEU A 53 -13.90 5.35 0.78
N MET A 54 -13.74 4.54 1.83
CA MET A 54 -14.52 4.64 3.07
C MET A 54 -14.32 6.00 3.75
N THR A 55 -13.09 6.49 3.82
CA THR A 55 -12.76 7.80 4.39
C THR A 55 -13.42 8.93 3.60
N PHE A 56 -13.40 8.86 2.27
CA PHE A 56 -14.04 9.87 1.42
C PHE A 56 -15.58 9.80 1.49
N TYR A 57 -16.16 8.61 1.55
CA TYR A 57 -17.62 8.44 1.68
C TYR A 57 -18.15 8.85 3.06
N SER A 58 -17.40 8.59 4.14
CA SER A 58 -17.78 8.98 5.49
C SER A 58 -17.67 10.49 5.76
N SER A 59 -17.04 11.24 4.86
CA SER A 59 -16.85 12.69 4.96
C SER A 59 -17.88 13.50 4.15
N SER A 60 -18.88 12.85 3.53
CA SER A 60 -20.01 13.47 2.82
C SER A 60 -21.31 13.32 3.61
#